data_AF-A0A2H9R1U4-F1
#
_entry.id   AF-A0A2H9R1U4-F1
#
_cell.length_a   1.000
_cell.length_b   1.000
_cell.length_c   1.000
_cell.angle_alpha   90.00
_cell.angle_beta   90.00
_cell.angle_gamma   90.00
#
_symmetry.space_group_name_H-M   'P 1'
#
loop_
_entity.id
_entity.type
_entity.pdbx_description
1 polymer ?
#
loop_
_entity_poly.entity_id
_entity_poly.type
_entity_poly.pdbx_seq_one_letter_code
_entity_poly.pdbx_strand_id
1 'polypeptide(L)'
;MERKAILIKFSVESRNFESNTERNRFFRELYGWKQVVTKQEKKYTYEREGLLDQIPCTRIDKSMLLIRKEYVDEILSFLQEWENKVNWHMFNVLLDKEQEKLLEEGF
;
A
#
# COMPACT_ATOMS: atom_id res chain seq x y z
N MET A 1 6.14 -12.06 -24.43
CA MET A 1 6.24 -10.71 -23.85
C MET A 1 6.88 -10.86 -22.49
N GLU A 2 7.93 -10.08 -22.20
CA GLU A 2 8.50 -10.00 -20.85
C GLU A 2 7.40 -9.56 -19.88
N ARG A 3 7.15 -10.38 -18.86
CA ARG A 3 6.14 -10.14 -17.83
C ARG A 3 6.76 -9.19 -16.81
N LYS A 4 6.27 -7.95 -16.79
CA LYS A 4 6.85 -6.85 -16.01
C LYS A 4 5.96 -6.56 -14.81
N ALA A 5 6.48 -6.83 -13.63
CA ALA A 5 5.98 -6.28 -12.38
C ALA A 5 6.89 -5.13 -11.93
N ILE A 6 6.36 -4.27 -11.09
CA ILE A 6 7.12 -3.20 -10.44
C ILE A 6 7.19 -3.51 -8.95
N LEU A 7 8.41 -3.56 -8.43
CA LEU A 7 8.64 -3.52 -7.00
C LEU A 7 8.76 -2.06 -6.57
N ILE A 8 7.83 -1.61 -5.75
CA ILE A 8 7.83 -0.30 -5.13
C ILE A 8 8.36 -0.45 -3.71
N LYS A 9 9.48 0.20 -3.42
CA LYS A 9 9.99 0.39 -2.06
C LYS A 9 9.70 1.82 -1.63
N PHE A 10 9.12 2.01 -0.45
CA PHE A 10 8.97 3.35 0.12
C PHE A 10 9.59 3.47 1.51
N SER A 11 9.82 4.69 1.97
CA SER A 11 10.26 5.02 3.32
C SER A 11 9.61 6.33 3.79
N VAL A 12 9.35 6.42 5.08
CA VAL A 12 8.60 7.52 5.68
C VAL A 12 9.56 8.45 6.43
N GLU A 13 9.63 9.71 6.02
CA GLU A 13 10.41 10.75 6.71
C GLU A 13 9.62 11.27 7.91
N SER A 14 9.70 10.54 9.03
CA SER A 14 8.84 10.79 10.21
C SER A 14 8.94 12.22 10.76
N ARG A 15 10.02 12.96 10.50
CA ARG A 15 10.20 14.36 10.91
C ARG A 15 9.35 15.34 10.12
N ASN A 16 8.91 14.97 8.91
CA ASN A 16 8.15 15.82 8.01
C ASN A 16 6.64 15.66 8.20
N PHE A 17 6.20 14.72 9.04
CA PHE A 17 4.81 14.59 9.46
C PHE A 17 4.52 15.56 10.60
N GLU A 18 3.36 16.20 10.54
CA GLU A 18 2.91 17.13 11.58
C GLU A 18 2.64 16.42 12.90
N SER A 19 2.24 15.14 12.83
CA SER A 19 1.92 14.33 14.00
C SER A 19 1.94 12.84 13.71
N ASN A 20 1.96 12.03 14.79
CA ASN A 20 1.71 10.60 14.70
C ASN A 20 0.34 10.27 14.09
N THR A 21 -0.66 11.13 14.30
CA THR A 21 -2.00 10.96 13.72
C THR A 21 -1.96 11.08 12.20
N GLU A 22 -1.22 12.07 11.69
CA GLU A 22 -1.04 12.23 10.24
C GLU A 22 -0.26 11.06 9.65
N ARG A 23 0.82 10.62 10.30
CA ARG A 23 1.57 9.44 9.84
C ARG A 23 0.70 8.19 9.83
N ASN A 24 -0.16 8.03 10.83
CA ASN A 24 -1.11 6.94 10.87
C ASN A 24 -2.17 7.06 9.77
N ARG A 25 -2.53 8.28 9.33
CA ARG A 25 -3.44 8.50 8.18
C ARG A 25 -2.84 7.90 6.91
N PHE A 26 -1.57 8.18 6.61
CA PHE A 26 -0.87 7.57 5.46
C PHE A 26 -1.00 6.04 5.44
N PHE A 27 -0.67 5.38 6.56
CA PHE A 27 -0.73 3.91 6.63
C PHE A 27 -2.16 3.36 6.58
N ARG A 28 -3.12 4.10 7.12
CA ARG A 28 -4.54 3.74 7.09
C ARG A 28 -5.13 3.85 5.68
N GLU A 29 -4.78 4.90 4.96
CA GLU A 29 -5.20 5.06 3.57
C GLU A 29 -4.53 4.03 2.67
N LEU A 30 -3.27 3.65 2.94
CA LEU A 30 -2.58 2.61 2.18
C LEU A 30 -3.11 1.20 2.48
N TYR A 31 -3.24 0.83 3.76
CA TYR A 31 -3.49 -0.56 4.19
C TYR A 31 -4.89 -0.85 4.72
N GLY A 32 -5.73 0.17 4.84
CA GLY A 32 -6.98 0.06 5.56
C GLY A 32 -6.79 -0.03 7.07
N TRP A 33 -7.90 -0.06 7.80
CA TRP A 33 -7.91 -0.26 9.25
C TRP A 33 -9.25 -0.70 9.80
N LYS A 34 -9.23 -1.25 11.02
CA LYS A 34 -10.43 -1.55 11.80
C LYS A 34 -10.77 -0.36 12.69
N GLN A 35 -11.90 0.28 12.43
CA GLN A 35 -12.45 1.37 13.24
C GLN A 35 -13.38 0.79 14.32
N VAL A 36 -13.02 0.97 15.59
CA VAL A 36 -13.87 0.56 16.72
C VAL A 36 -14.64 1.78 17.23
N VAL A 37 -15.96 1.67 17.26
CA VAL A 37 -16.89 2.70 17.78
C VAL A 37 -17.60 2.13 19.00
N THR A 38 -17.50 2.81 20.14
CA THR A 38 -18.22 2.44 21.37
C THR A 38 -19.45 3.33 21.53
N LYS A 39 -20.64 2.72 21.59
CA LYS A 39 -21.91 3.44 21.81
C LYS A 39 -22.73 2.71 22.87
N GLN A 40 -23.07 3.41 23.96
CA GLN A 40 -23.89 2.87 25.06
C GLN A 40 -23.44 1.46 25.48
N GLU A 41 -22.16 1.34 25.84
CA GLU A 41 -21.49 0.09 26.28
C GLU A 41 -21.28 -1.00 25.19
N LYS A 42 -21.84 -0.83 23.99
CA LYS A 42 -21.61 -1.75 22.86
C LYS A 42 -20.45 -1.28 21.99
N LYS A 43 -19.62 -2.24 21.54
CA LYS A 43 -18.52 -2.01 20.60
C LYS A 43 -18.91 -2.48 19.20
N TYR A 44 -18.77 -1.59 18.22
CA TYR A 44 -18.99 -1.85 16.80
C TYR A 44 -17.65 -1.72 16.07
N THR A 45 -17.31 -2.72 15.26
CA THR A 45 -16.08 -2.69 14.47
C THR A 45 -16.45 -2.55 13.00
N TYR A 46 -15.88 -1.55 12.34
CA TYR A 46 -16.03 -1.30 10.92
C TYR A 46 -14.68 -1.50 10.24
N GLU A 47 -14.65 -2.28 9.17
CA GLU A 47 -13.46 -2.38 8.30
C GLU A 47 -13.48 -1.20 7.33
N ARG A 48 -12.35 -0.50 7.25
CA ARG A 48 -12.11 0.58 6.31
C ARG A 48 -11.06 0.09 5.34
N GLU A 49 -11.44 -0.01 4.08
CA GLU A 49 -10.54 -0.39 3.00
C GLU A 49 -9.46 0.70 2.80
N GLY A 50 -8.24 0.26 2.52
CA GLY A 50 -7.17 1.08 1.98
C GLY A 50 -6.98 0.84 0.50
N LEU A 51 -6.06 1.60 -0.09
CA LEU A 51 -5.70 1.51 -1.50
C LEU A 51 -5.30 0.09 -1.92
N LEU A 52 -4.54 -0.61 -1.06
CA LEU A 52 -4.08 -1.97 -1.38
C LEU A 52 -5.16 -3.05 -1.27
N ASP A 53 -6.32 -2.75 -0.69
CA ASP A 53 -7.45 -3.68 -0.71
C ASP A 53 -8.14 -3.70 -2.09
N GLN A 54 -7.92 -2.66 -2.91
CA GLN A 54 -8.50 -2.51 -4.24
C GLN A 54 -7.52 -2.89 -5.36
N ILE A 55 -6.22 -2.93 -5.05
CA ILE A 55 -5.16 -3.20 -6.02
C ILE A 55 -4.54 -4.57 -5.74
N PRO A 56 -4.62 -5.53 -6.69
CA PRO A 56 -3.90 -6.79 -6.62
C PRO A 56 -2.40 -6.54 -6.45
N CYS A 57 -1.90 -6.81 -5.25
CA CYS A 57 -0.51 -6.60 -4.90
C CYS A 57 0.01 -7.71 -3.98
N THR A 58 1.29 -8.04 -4.15
CA THR A 58 2.02 -8.87 -3.21
C THR A 58 2.82 -7.97 -2.28
N ARG A 59 2.53 -8.05 -0.98
CA ARG A 59 3.30 -7.33 0.03
C ARG A 59 4.54 -8.15 0.40
N ILE A 60 5.70 -7.70 -0.05
CA ILE A 60 6.98 -8.33 0.31
C ILE A 60 7.36 -7.96 1.74
N ASP A 61 7.10 -6.70 2.12
CA ASP A 61 7.27 -6.18 3.48
C ASP A 61 6.29 -5.01 3.72
N LYS A 62 6.27 -4.46 4.93
CA LYS A 62 5.57 -3.23 5.33
C LYS A 62 5.94 -1.99 4.52
N SER A 63 7.00 -2.02 3.73
CA SER A 63 7.40 -0.89 2.91
C SER A 63 7.82 -1.30 1.50
N MET A 64 7.44 -2.51 1.08
CA MET A 64 7.80 -3.10 -0.21
C MET A 64 6.59 -3.81 -0.82
N LEU A 65 6.17 -3.32 -1.98
CA LEU A 65 4.99 -3.77 -2.70
C LEU A 65 5.41 -4.24 -4.09
N LEU A 66 5.06 -5.46 -4.45
CA LEU A 66 5.20 -5.95 -5.81
C LEU A 66 3.81 -5.85 -6.47
N ILE A 67 3.73 -5.10 -7.56
CA ILE A 67 2.48 -4.85 -8.28
C ILE A 67 2.63 -5.12 -9.76
N ARG A 68 1.51 -5.41 -10.43
CA ARG A 68 1.47 -5.41 -11.90
C ARG A 68 1.67 -3.99 -12.41
N LYS A 69 2.31 -3.89 -13.58
CA LYS A 69 2.63 -2.60 -14.19
C LYS A 69 1.40 -1.71 -14.44
N GLU A 70 0.24 -2.31 -14.68
CA GLU A 70 -1.03 -1.61 -14.93
C GLU A 70 -1.53 -0.78 -13.73
N TYR A 71 -1.17 -1.15 -12.49
CA TYR A 71 -1.60 -0.44 -11.27
C TYR A 71 -0.58 0.58 -10.76
N VAL A 72 0.53 0.76 -11.47
CA VAL A 72 1.62 1.63 -11.02
C VAL A 72 1.17 3.07 -10.86
N ASP A 73 0.35 3.57 -11.79
CA ASP A 73 -0.10 4.96 -11.80
C ASP A 73 -1.01 5.26 -10.60
N GLU A 74 -1.82 4.30 -10.15
CA GLU A 74 -2.67 4.44 -8.96
C GLU A 74 -1.84 4.55 -7.67
N ILE A 75 -0.86 3.66 -7.50
CA ILE A 75 0.05 3.71 -6.34
C ILE A 75 0.91 4.97 -6.38
N LEU A 76 1.39 5.36 -7.57
CA LEU A 76 2.23 6.55 -7.72
C LEU A 76 1.45 7.82 -7.38
N SER A 77 0.20 7.93 -7.84
CA SER A 77 -0.68 9.06 -7.53
C SER A 77 -0.86 9.20 -6.03
N PHE A 78 -1.12 8.09 -5.32
CA PHE A 78 -1.18 8.10 -3.86
C PHE A 78 0.15 8.52 -3.21
N LEU A 79 1.28 7.97 -3.63
CA LEU A 79 2.58 8.33 -3.05
C LEU A 79 2.94 9.80 -3.28
N GLN A 80 2.54 10.37 -4.43
CA GLN A 80 2.73 11.78 -4.76
C GLN A 80 1.91 12.72 -3.86
N GLU A 81 0.72 12.33 -3.40
CA GLU A 81 -0.03 13.12 -2.40
C GLU A 81 0.75 13.29 -1.08
N TRP A 82 1.69 12.38 -0.83
CA TRP A 82 2.57 12.37 0.33
C TRP A 82 4.01 12.76 -0.02
N GLU A 83 4.22 13.44 -1.16
CA GLU A 83 5.52 13.98 -1.53
C GLU A 83 6.09 14.86 -0.41
N ASN A 84 7.41 14.87 -0.25
CA ASN A 84 8.14 15.46 0.89
C ASN A 84 8.02 14.70 2.22
N LYS A 85 7.02 13.83 2.41
CA LYS A 85 6.86 13.02 3.63
C LYS A 85 7.23 11.56 3.41
N VAL A 86 7.06 11.07 2.19
CA VAL A 86 7.34 9.70 1.78
C VAL A 86 8.28 9.72 0.58
N ASN A 87 9.34 8.94 0.66
CA ASN A 87 10.27 8.70 -0.44
C ASN A 87 9.99 7.32 -1.02
N TRP A 88 10.12 7.14 -2.33
CA TRP A 88 9.95 5.84 -2.97
C TRP A 88 10.91 5.60 -4.13
N HIS A 89 11.14 4.32 -4.40
CA HIS A 89 11.92 3.81 -5.51
C HIS A 89 11.15 2.68 -6.20
N MET A 90 11.25 2.65 -7.52
CA MET A 90 10.62 1.63 -8.35
C MET A 90 11.67 0.80 -9.06
N PHE A 91 11.49 -0.52 -9.05
CA PHE A 91 12.37 -1.46 -9.71
C PHE A 91 11.54 -2.33 -10.66
N ASN A 92 11.96 -2.42 -11.92
CA ASN A 92 11.39 -3.39 -12.85
C ASN A 92 11.79 -4.79 -12.39
N VAL A 93 10.80 -5.66 -12.22
CA VAL A 93 11.00 -7.07 -11.85
C VAL A 93 10.50 -7.94 -12.99
N LEU A 94 11.36 -8.87 -13.41
CA LEU A 94 10.99 -9.94 -14.32
C LEU A 94 10.50 -11.11 -13.48
N LEU A 95 9.30 -11.59 -13.81
CA LEU A 95 8.68 -12.71 -13.11
C LEU A 95 8.68 -13.96 -13.98
N ASP A 96 8.89 -15.10 -13.35
CA ASP A 96 8.57 -16.39 -13.95
C ASP A 96 7.06 -16.67 -13.91
N LYS A 97 6.64 -17.84 -14.43
CA LYS A 97 5.21 -18.20 -14.49
C LYS A 97 4.59 -18.45 -13.12
N GLU A 98 5.36 -18.96 -12.16
CA GLU A 98 4.83 -19.28 -10.83
C GLU A 98 4.64 -18.00 -10.01
N GLN A 99 5.61 -17.08 -10.09
CA GLN A 99 5.56 -15.78 -9.43
C GLN A 99 4.44 -14.89 -9.97
N GLU A 100 4.12 -14.98 -11.26
CA GLU A 100 2.97 -14.29 -11.86
C GLU A 100 1.65 -14.78 -11.27
N LYS A 101 1.47 -16.10 -11.14
CA LYS A 101 0.24 -16.68 -10.59
C LYS A 101 0.01 -16.21 -9.15
N LEU A 102 1.07 -16.13 -8.34
CA LEU A 102 1.02 -15.59 -6.98
C LEU A 102 0.61 -14.11 -6.91
N LEU A 103 0.87 -13.34 -7.98
CA LEU A 103 0.44 -11.95 -8.11
C LEU A 103 -1.02 -11.81 -8.57
N GLU A 104 -1.53 -12.77 -9.34
CA GLU A 104 -2.92 -12.79 -9.80
C GLU A 104 -3.89 -13.21 -8.70
N GLU A 105 -3.49 -14.16 -7.86
CA GLU A 105 -4.35 -14.71 -6.81
C GLU A 105 -4.44 -13.78 -5.58
N GLY A 106 -3.53 -12.81 -5.46
CA GLY A 106 -3.33 -12.06 -4.22
C GLY A 106 -2.80 -12.97 -3.10
N PHE A 107 -2.08 -12.41 -2.13
CA PHE A 107 -1.64 -13.16 -0.94
C PHE A 107 -2.64 -13.04 0.21
#